data_AF-A0A9E7F8H7-F1
#
_entry.id   AF-A0A9E7F8H7-F1
#
_cell.length_a   1.000
_cell.length_b   1.000
_cell.length_c   1.000
_cell.angle_alpha   90.00
_cell.angle_beta   90.00
_cell.angle_gamma   90.00
#
_symmetry.space_group_name_H-M   'P 1'
#
loop_
_entity.id
_entity.type
_entity.pdbx_description
1 polymer ?
#
loop_
_entity_poly.entity_id
_entity_poly.type
_entity_poly.pdbx_seq_one_letter_code
_entity_poly.pdbx_strand_id
1 'polypeptide(L)'
;EEQRRRALAERRQRHYRALLNAAEESATRRLREKEAEVGRLARRRGELENRLALLRTETMAWQAKAMADQVTAAALNAQLEKAAAAPERKEMSGDSPPAEDAESGYEDPDRVERERACRSCHYRRASVVLLPCRHLCLCDACDAADAALDSCPVCRFVTTGSVRVLS
;
A
#
# COMPACT_ATOMS: atom_id res chain seq x y z
N GLU A 1 31.86 80.82 -13.49
CA GLU A 1 31.57 80.07 -12.25
C GLU A 1 30.19 79.38 -12.26
N GLU A 2 29.15 80.11 -12.66
CA GLU A 2 27.76 79.65 -12.86
C GLU A 2 27.63 78.30 -13.63
N GLN A 3 28.26 78.19 -14.80
CA GLN A 3 28.18 76.99 -15.66
C GLN A 3 28.76 75.74 -14.97
N ARG A 4 29.84 75.89 -14.19
CA ARG A 4 30.44 74.79 -13.42
C ARG A 4 29.49 74.30 -12.33
N ARG A 5 28.79 75.20 -11.64
CA ARG A 5 27.80 74.84 -10.60
C ARG A 5 26.62 74.08 -11.20
N ARG A 6 26.11 74.50 -12.37
CA ARG A 6 25.03 73.81 -13.09
C ARG A 6 25.44 72.40 -13.51
N ALA A 7 26.62 72.24 -14.12
CA ALA A 7 27.13 70.92 -14.51
C ALA A 7 27.27 69.94 -13.33
N LEU A 8 27.71 70.43 -12.16
CA LEU A 8 27.79 69.62 -10.94
C LEU A 8 26.40 69.22 -10.42
N ALA A 9 25.43 70.13 -10.45
CA ALA A 9 24.05 69.85 -10.04
C ALA A 9 23.39 68.80 -10.96
N GLU A 10 23.54 68.95 -12.27
CA GLU A 10 23.05 67.97 -13.25
C GLU A 10 23.70 66.60 -13.05
N ARG A 11 25.02 66.55 -12.82
CA ARG A 11 25.72 65.28 -12.59
C ARG A 11 25.21 64.59 -11.32
N ARG A 12 25.01 65.34 -10.23
CA ARG A 12 24.40 64.80 -9.00
C ARG A 12 22.98 64.30 -9.26
N GLN A 13 22.16 65.07 -9.95
CA GLN A 13 20.78 64.68 -10.28
C GLN A 13 20.73 63.39 -11.11
N ARG A 14 21.58 63.26 -12.13
CA ARG A 14 21.71 62.04 -12.93
C ARG A 14 22.14 60.86 -12.07
N HIS A 15 23.10 61.05 -11.16
CA HIS A 15 23.58 60.00 -10.28
C HIS A 15 22.50 59.53 -9.30
N TYR A 16 21.78 60.45 -8.65
CA TYR A 16 20.66 60.10 -7.77
C TYR A 16 19.55 59.35 -8.51
N ARG A 17 19.18 59.80 -9.72
CA ARG A 17 18.19 59.10 -10.55
C ARG A 17 18.65 57.69 -10.91
N ALA A 18 19.91 57.52 -11.32
CA ALA A 18 20.44 56.21 -11.65
C ALA A 18 20.41 55.25 -10.44
N LEU A 19 20.75 55.74 -9.25
CA LEU A 19 20.70 54.94 -8.02
C LEU A 19 19.27 54.55 -7.65
N LEU A 20 18.31 55.48 -7.76
CA LEU A 20 16.90 55.21 -7.50
C LEU A 20 16.35 54.16 -8.47
N ASN A 21 16.59 54.34 -9.77
CA ASN A 21 16.14 53.40 -10.79
C ASN A 21 16.74 52.00 -10.56
N ALA A 22 18.03 51.91 -10.24
CA ALA A 22 18.68 50.62 -9.94
C ALA A 22 18.08 49.94 -8.70
N ALA A 23 17.75 50.72 -7.66
CA ALA A 23 17.08 50.21 -6.47
C ALA A 23 15.65 49.71 -6.78
N GLU A 24 14.89 50.48 -7.58
CA GLU A 24 13.54 50.10 -8.04
C GLU A 24 13.57 48.84 -8.91
N GLU A 25 14.50 48.74 -9.86
CA GLU A 25 14.69 47.55 -10.70
C GLU A 25 15.03 46.31 -9.86
N SER A 26 15.93 46.45 -8.88
CA SER A 26 16.26 45.37 -7.95
C SER A 26 15.06 44.94 -7.11
N ALA A 27 14.30 45.90 -6.57
CA ALA A 27 13.11 45.63 -5.78
C ALA A 27 12.02 44.94 -6.62
N THR A 28 11.73 45.44 -7.82
CA THR A 28 10.74 44.85 -8.73
C THR A 28 11.13 43.45 -9.18
N ARG A 29 12.43 43.19 -9.45
CA ARG A 29 12.91 41.83 -9.75
C ARG A 29 12.66 40.87 -8.58
N ARG A 30 13.04 41.26 -7.36
CA ARG A 30 12.83 40.44 -6.16
C ARG A 30 11.36 40.17 -5.88
N LEU A 31 10.49 41.15 -6.10
CA LEU A 31 9.04 40.96 -5.99
C LEU A 31 8.54 39.93 -6.98
N ARG A 32 8.91 40.02 -8.26
CA ARG A 32 8.53 39.03 -9.29
C ARG A 32 9.02 37.62 -8.98
N GLU A 33 10.25 37.49 -8.49
CA GLU A 33 10.81 36.20 -8.06
C GLU A 33 9.98 35.58 -6.93
N LYS A 34 9.59 36.40 -5.94
CA LYS A 34 8.75 35.97 -4.82
C LYS A 34 7.32 35.66 -5.23
N GLU A 35 6.71 36.45 -6.10
CA GLU A 35 5.40 36.17 -6.68
C GLU A 35 5.40 34.84 -7.46
N ALA A 36 6.46 34.58 -8.24
CA ALA A 36 6.63 33.31 -8.94
C ALA A 36 6.79 32.12 -7.97
N GLU A 37 7.52 32.30 -6.87
CA GLU A 37 7.65 31.31 -5.80
C GLU A 37 6.31 31.00 -5.13
N VAL A 38 5.56 32.04 -4.74
CA VAL A 38 4.21 31.91 -4.18
C VAL A 38 3.29 31.20 -5.17
N GLY A 39 3.35 31.55 -6.45
CA GLY A 39 2.58 30.87 -7.50
C GLY A 39 2.91 29.38 -7.64
N ARG A 40 4.19 28.98 -7.54
CA ARG A 40 4.59 27.57 -7.55
C ARG A 40 4.04 26.81 -6.34
N LEU A 41 4.19 27.39 -5.15
CA LEU A 41 3.71 26.79 -3.90
C LEU A 41 2.18 26.68 -3.89
N ALA A 42 1.45 27.69 -4.40
CA ALA A 42 0.00 27.66 -4.50
C ALA A 42 -0.50 26.53 -5.42
N ARG A 43 0.15 26.33 -6.59
CA ARG A 43 -0.17 25.19 -7.47
C ARG A 43 0.04 23.86 -6.76
N ARG A 44 1.19 23.69 -6.10
CA ARG A 44 1.48 22.45 -5.36
C ARG A 44 0.49 22.22 -4.21
N ARG A 45 0.12 23.28 -3.48
CA ARG A 45 -0.90 23.20 -2.44
C ARG A 45 -2.22 22.70 -3.02
N GLY A 46 -2.67 23.27 -4.14
CA GLY A 46 -3.90 22.82 -4.82
C GLY A 46 -3.85 21.37 -5.29
N GLU A 47 -2.73 20.91 -5.86
CA GLU A 47 -2.53 19.49 -6.21
C GLU A 47 -2.69 18.56 -5.01
N LEU A 48 -2.12 18.94 -3.86
CA LEU A 48 -2.18 18.15 -2.63
C LEU A 48 -3.58 18.17 -2.01
N GLU A 49 -4.26 19.32 -2.00
CA GLU A 49 -5.65 19.46 -1.54
C GLU A 49 -6.59 18.58 -2.37
N ASN A 50 -6.42 18.56 -3.69
CA ASN A 50 -7.22 17.71 -4.59
C ASN A 50 -6.98 16.22 -4.33
N ARG A 51 -5.72 15.79 -4.15
CA ARG A 51 -5.39 14.40 -3.81
C ARG A 51 -5.99 14.00 -2.46
N LEU A 52 -5.91 14.90 -1.48
CA LEU A 52 -6.49 14.66 -0.16
C LEU A 52 -8.01 14.54 -0.23
N ALA A 53 -8.68 15.37 -1.03
CA ALA A 53 -10.12 15.27 -1.25
C ALA A 53 -10.50 13.92 -1.88
N LEU A 54 -9.77 13.47 -2.92
CA LEU A 54 -9.99 12.18 -3.56
C LEU A 54 -9.83 11.02 -2.56
N LEU A 55 -8.69 10.96 -1.86
CA LEU A 55 -8.42 9.90 -0.90
C LEU A 55 -9.43 9.85 0.25
N ARG A 56 -9.95 11.02 0.68
CA ARG A 56 -11.02 11.08 1.68
C ARG A 56 -12.30 10.44 1.15
N THR A 57 -12.71 10.76 -0.08
CA THR A 57 -13.90 10.16 -0.69
C THR A 57 -13.74 8.65 -0.88
N GLU A 58 -12.58 8.18 -1.33
CA GLU A 58 -12.28 6.75 -1.47
C GLU A 58 -12.32 6.05 -0.11
N THR A 59 -11.72 6.63 0.92
CA THR A 59 -11.73 6.08 2.28
C THR A 59 -13.16 5.96 2.81
N MET A 60 -13.99 7.00 2.62
CA MET A 60 -15.39 6.95 3.04
C MET A 60 -16.19 5.89 2.28
N ALA A 61 -15.97 5.73 0.98
CA ALA A 61 -16.62 4.69 0.19
C ALA A 61 -16.23 3.28 0.67
N TRP A 62 -14.95 3.05 0.94
CA TRP A 62 -14.47 1.78 1.49
C TRP A 62 -15.01 1.50 2.89
N GLN A 63 -15.08 2.52 3.75
CA GLN A 63 -15.68 2.39 5.08
C GLN A 63 -17.17 2.04 4.99
N ALA A 64 -17.93 2.74 4.15
CA ALA A 64 -19.35 2.45 3.95
C ALA A 64 -19.58 1.02 3.45
N LYS A 65 -18.75 0.56 2.50
CA LYS A 65 -18.78 -0.83 2.03
C LYS A 65 -18.48 -1.81 3.17
N ALA A 66 -17.40 -1.59 3.92
CA ALA A 66 -17.03 -2.47 5.03
C ALA A 66 -18.14 -2.53 6.10
N MET A 67 -18.82 -1.42 6.39
CA MET A 67 -19.95 -1.42 7.32
C MET A 67 -21.15 -2.20 6.78
N ALA A 68 -21.48 -2.06 5.49
CA ALA A 68 -22.53 -2.86 4.86
C ALA A 68 -22.20 -4.37 4.91
N ASP A 69 -20.95 -4.72 4.59
CA ASP A 69 -20.46 -6.10 4.66
C ASP A 69 -20.53 -6.64 6.11
N GLN A 70 -20.21 -5.82 7.12
CA GLN A 70 -20.35 -6.20 8.54
C GLN A 70 -21.82 -6.45 8.93
N VAL A 71 -22.74 -5.58 8.51
CA VAL A 71 -24.18 -5.74 8.81
C VAL A 71 -24.73 -7.02 8.15
N THR A 72 -24.36 -7.27 6.90
CA THR A 72 -24.78 -8.51 6.21
C THR A 72 -24.20 -9.75 6.86
N ALA A 73 -22.92 -9.76 7.23
CA ALA A 73 -22.30 -10.87 7.96
C ALA A 73 -22.97 -11.12 9.32
N ALA A 74 -23.25 -10.07 10.09
CA ALA A 74 -23.94 -10.18 11.37
C ALA A 74 -25.36 -10.76 11.22
N ALA A 75 -26.10 -10.34 10.19
CA ALA A 75 -27.43 -10.88 9.89
C ALA A 75 -27.38 -12.37 9.53
N LEU A 76 -26.43 -12.78 8.68
CA LEU A 76 -26.23 -14.19 8.31
C LEU A 76 -25.84 -15.04 9.53
N ASN A 77 -24.92 -14.58 10.37
CA ASN A 77 -24.54 -15.27 11.61
C ASN A 77 -25.76 -15.45 12.52
N ALA A 78 -26.59 -14.42 12.71
CA ALA A 78 -27.80 -14.52 13.50
C ALA A 78 -28.83 -15.53 12.91
N GLN A 79 -28.87 -15.70 11.58
CA GLN A 79 -29.70 -16.72 10.94
C GLN A 79 -29.15 -18.13 11.18
N LEU A 80 -27.83 -18.32 11.10
CA LEU A 80 -27.17 -19.59 11.39
C LEU A 80 -27.39 -20.04 12.83
N GLU A 81 -27.22 -19.14 13.81
CA GLU A 81 -27.49 -19.44 15.23
C GLU A 81 -28.95 -19.87 15.46
N LYS A 82 -29.91 -19.20 14.83
CA LYS A 82 -31.33 -19.59 14.91
C LYS A 82 -31.61 -20.96 14.28
N ALA A 83 -30.97 -21.27 13.16
CA ALA A 83 -31.12 -22.57 12.51
C ALA A 83 -30.48 -23.71 13.33
N ALA A 84 -29.33 -23.44 13.96
CA ALA A 84 -28.67 -24.39 14.86
C ALA A 84 -29.46 -24.63 16.17
N ALA A 85 -30.18 -23.61 16.66
CA ALA A 85 -31.03 -23.70 17.85
C ALA A 85 -32.45 -24.26 17.58
N ALA A 86 -32.81 -24.51 16.32
CA ALA A 86 -34.11 -25.12 16.00
C ALA A 86 -34.11 -26.58 16.46
N PRO A 87 -35.11 -27.04 17.25
CA PRO A 87 -35.14 -28.40 17.72
C PRO A 87 -35.27 -29.37 16.55
N GLU A 88 -34.42 -30.40 16.52
CA GLU A 88 -34.63 -31.57 15.67
C GLU A 88 -36.05 -32.09 15.92
N ARG A 89 -36.91 -31.96 14.90
CA ARG A 89 -38.20 -32.62 14.87
C ARG A 89 -37.96 -34.13 14.83
N LYS A 90 -37.83 -34.70 16.03
CA LYS A 90 -37.62 -36.12 16.28
C LYS A 90 -38.93 -36.86 15.99
N GLU A 91 -39.13 -37.23 14.74
CA GLU A 91 -40.15 -38.23 14.39
C GLU A 91 -39.60 -39.64 14.62
N MET A 92 -40.20 -40.25 15.64
CA MET A 92 -40.38 -41.65 16.01
C MET A 92 -40.00 -42.77 15.00
N SER A 93 -39.34 -43.81 15.57
CA SER A 93 -39.40 -45.24 15.22
C SER A 93 -38.21 -45.83 14.46
N GLY A 94 -37.49 -46.77 15.11
CA GLY A 94 -36.55 -47.67 14.44
C GLY A 94 -35.32 -47.99 15.27
N ASP A 95 -35.44 -48.99 16.14
CA ASP A 95 -34.38 -49.61 16.92
C ASP A 95 -33.17 -50.05 16.04
N SER A 96 -31.97 -49.52 16.30
CA SER A 96 -30.69 -50.13 15.90
C SER A 96 -29.49 -49.54 16.68
N PRO A 97 -28.47 -50.37 17.01
CA PRO A 97 -27.36 -50.05 17.92
C PRO A 97 -26.31 -49.09 17.33
N PRO A 98 -25.47 -48.45 18.16
CA PRO A 98 -24.68 -47.29 17.77
C PRO A 98 -23.52 -47.68 16.86
N ALA A 99 -23.49 -47.10 15.67
CA ALA A 99 -22.33 -47.12 14.79
C ALA A 99 -21.69 -45.73 14.76
N GLU A 100 -20.39 -45.73 15.05
CA GLU A 100 -19.37 -44.78 14.58
C GLU A 100 -19.25 -43.46 15.34
N ASP A 101 -18.66 -43.54 16.54
CA ASP A 101 -17.68 -42.53 16.96
C ASP A 101 -16.34 -42.88 16.31
N ALA A 102 -16.14 -42.40 15.07
CA ALA A 102 -14.93 -42.65 14.30
C ALA A 102 -14.58 -41.41 13.46
N GLU A 103 -14.04 -40.38 14.11
CA GLU A 103 -13.15 -39.42 13.43
C GLU A 103 -12.17 -38.78 14.42
N SER A 104 -11.41 -39.64 15.13
CA SER A 104 -10.07 -39.25 15.59
C SER A 104 -9.19 -39.15 14.35
N GLY A 105 -9.17 -37.97 13.72
CA GLY A 105 -8.25 -37.65 12.64
C GLY A 105 -6.81 -37.85 13.09
N TYR A 106 -6.25 -39.03 12.79
CA TYR A 106 -4.82 -39.25 12.85
C TYR A 106 -4.21 -38.33 11.80
N GLU A 107 -3.69 -37.18 12.23
CA GLU A 107 -2.91 -36.30 11.37
C GLU A 107 -1.64 -37.07 11.00
N ASP A 108 -1.66 -37.68 9.82
CA ASP A 108 -0.52 -38.35 9.24
C ASP A 108 0.67 -37.37 9.21
N PRO A 109 1.73 -37.59 10.01
CA PRO A 109 2.87 -36.69 10.06
C PRO A 109 3.56 -36.56 8.69
N ASP A 110 3.45 -37.57 7.81
CA ASP A 110 3.98 -37.50 6.44
C ASP A 110 3.21 -36.50 5.56
N ARG A 111 1.94 -36.20 5.90
CA ARG A 111 1.13 -35.22 5.18
C ARG A 111 1.60 -33.79 5.45
N VAL A 112 1.96 -33.50 6.71
CA VAL A 112 2.50 -32.18 7.13
C VAL A 112 3.90 -31.95 6.54
N GLU A 113 4.72 -32.99 6.43
CA GLU A 113 6.04 -32.90 5.80
C GLU A 113 5.95 -32.67 4.28
N ARG A 114 5.01 -33.33 3.59
CA ARG A 114 4.73 -33.06 2.16
C ARG A 114 4.25 -31.64 1.90
N GLU A 115 3.44 -31.07 2.79
CA GLU A 115 2.96 -29.69 2.66
C GLU A 115 4.09 -28.66 2.80
N ARG A 116 5.16 -29.02 3.52
CA ARG A 116 6.35 -28.20 3.74
C ARG A 116 7.52 -28.56 2.81
N ALA A 117 7.34 -29.44 1.83
CA ALA A 117 8.39 -29.79 0.88
C ALA A 117 8.57 -28.72 -0.22
N CYS A 118 9.80 -28.59 -0.71
CA CYS A 118 10.13 -27.74 -1.85
C CYS A 118 9.37 -28.19 -3.10
N ARG A 119 8.69 -27.26 -3.76
CA ARG A 119 7.86 -27.50 -4.94
C ARG A 119 8.65 -27.70 -6.23
N SER A 120 9.97 -27.53 -6.20
CA SER A 120 10.87 -27.79 -7.34
C SER A 120 11.47 -29.20 -7.24
N CYS A 121 12.21 -29.49 -6.16
CA CYS A 121 12.89 -30.78 -6.00
C CYS A 121 12.09 -31.86 -5.26
N HIS A 122 11.00 -31.50 -4.56
CA HIS A 122 10.17 -32.39 -3.73
C HIS A 122 10.90 -33.20 -2.63
N TYR A 123 12.21 -32.99 -2.46
CA TYR A 123 13.06 -33.76 -1.56
C TYR A 123 13.44 -33.00 -0.29
N ARG A 124 13.70 -31.69 -0.42
CA ARG A 124 14.09 -30.83 0.72
C ARG A 124 12.91 -30.05 1.26
N ARG A 125 12.97 -29.70 2.54
CA ARG A 125 12.00 -28.79 3.16
C ARG A 125 12.09 -27.40 2.52
N ALA A 126 10.93 -26.78 2.31
CA ALA A 126 10.83 -25.40 1.88
C ALA A 126 11.26 -24.46 3.01
N SER A 127 12.19 -23.57 2.70
CA SER A 127 12.77 -22.57 3.59
C SER A 127 12.81 -21.18 2.97
N VAL A 128 12.27 -21.01 1.76
CA VAL A 128 12.30 -19.76 1.00
C VAL A 128 10.89 -19.27 0.64
N VAL A 129 10.64 -18.00 0.96
CA VAL A 129 9.42 -17.27 0.64
C VAL A 129 9.64 -16.42 -0.61
N LEU A 130 8.74 -16.53 -1.59
CA LEU A 130 8.79 -15.77 -2.84
C LEU A 130 7.96 -14.48 -2.76
N LEU A 131 8.54 -13.35 -3.16
CA LEU A 131 7.88 -12.04 -3.17
C LEU A 131 7.39 -11.66 -4.58
N PRO A 132 6.22 -10.97 -4.69
CA PRO A 132 5.39 -10.46 -3.59
C PRO A 132 4.31 -11.44 -3.08
N CYS A 133 4.17 -12.64 -3.65
CA CYS A 133 3.05 -13.55 -3.32
C CYS A 133 3.12 -14.20 -1.92
N ARG A 134 4.27 -14.14 -1.24
CA ARG A 134 4.52 -14.65 0.12
C ARG A 134 4.36 -16.17 0.31
N HIS A 135 4.39 -16.96 -0.76
CA HIS A 135 4.36 -18.41 -0.64
C HIS A 135 5.73 -18.97 -0.23
N LEU A 136 5.76 -19.74 0.87
CA LEU A 136 6.89 -20.57 1.28
C LEU A 136 6.86 -21.86 0.47
N CYS A 137 7.69 -21.98 -0.57
CA CYS A 137 7.57 -23.08 -1.53
C CYS A 137 8.88 -23.63 -2.11
N LEU A 138 10.04 -23.02 -1.82
CA LEU A 138 11.34 -23.50 -2.31
C LEU A 138 12.30 -23.79 -1.16
N CYS A 139 13.27 -24.68 -1.41
CA CYS A 139 14.44 -24.83 -0.55
C CYS A 139 15.55 -23.87 -0.97
N ASP A 140 16.49 -23.60 -0.07
CA ASP A 140 17.64 -22.70 -0.25
C ASP A 140 18.48 -23.00 -1.49
N ALA A 141 18.68 -24.27 -1.80
CA ALA A 141 19.48 -24.66 -2.95
C ALA A 141 18.69 -24.66 -4.26
N CYS A 142 17.36 -24.79 -4.24
CA CYS A 142 16.54 -24.52 -5.44
C CYS A 142 16.44 -23.00 -5.68
N ASP A 143 16.35 -22.18 -4.63
CA ASP A 143 16.41 -20.72 -4.75
C ASP A 143 17.78 -20.25 -5.30
N ALA A 144 18.88 -20.90 -4.90
CA ALA A 144 20.22 -20.58 -5.39
C ALA A 144 20.51 -21.13 -6.80
N ALA A 145 20.04 -22.34 -7.12
CA ALA A 145 20.21 -22.93 -8.46
C ALA A 145 19.31 -22.25 -9.49
N ASP A 146 18.10 -21.88 -9.08
CA ASP A 146 17.09 -21.22 -9.91
C ASP A 146 16.96 -19.73 -9.53
N ALA A 147 18.07 -19.01 -9.49
CA ALA A 147 18.12 -17.55 -9.21
C ALA A 147 17.27 -16.69 -10.18
N ALA A 148 16.61 -17.33 -11.15
CA ALA A 148 15.72 -16.77 -12.16
C ALA A 148 14.40 -17.55 -12.29
N LEU A 149 13.82 -18.07 -11.20
CA LEU A 149 12.40 -18.40 -11.26
C LEU A 149 11.65 -17.09 -11.53
N ASP A 150 11.03 -17.02 -12.72
CA ASP A 150 10.24 -15.86 -13.16
C ASP A 150 8.84 -15.87 -12.54
N SER A 151 8.41 -16.98 -11.93
CA SER A 151 7.11 -17.07 -11.28
C SER A 151 7.06 -18.07 -10.12
N CYS A 152 6.13 -17.83 -9.19
CA CYS A 152 5.88 -18.70 -8.05
C CYS A 152 5.24 -20.05 -8.50
N PRO A 153 5.78 -21.21 -8.11
CA PRO A 153 5.20 -22.52 -8.45
C PRO A 153 3.78 -22.76 -7.89
N VAL A 154 3.37 -21.99 -6.88
CA VAL A 154 2.06 -22.12 -6.21
C VAL A 154 0.98 -21.33 -6.93
N CYS A 155 1.21 -20.02 -7.13
CA CYS A 155 0.19 -19.11 -7.67
C CYS A 155 0.54 -18.51 -9.04
N ARG A 156 1.71 -18.85 -9.61
CA ARG A 156 2.23 -18.36 -10.90
C ARG A 156 2.43 -16.85 -10.98
N PHE A 157 2.44 -16.17 -9.85
CA PHE A 157 2.72 -14.73 -9.79
C PHE A 157 4.20 -14.47 -10.07
N VAL A 158 4.50 -13.40 -10.81
CA VAL A 158 5.88 -13.03 -11.18
C VAL A 158 6.70 -12.71 -9.94
N THR A 159 7.85 -13.34 -9.83
CA THR A 159 8.72 -13.23 -8.66
C THR A 159 9.74 -12.11 -8.83
N THR A 160 9.80 -11.22 -7.84
CA THR A 160 10.69 -10.05 -7.85
C THR A 160 11.80 -10.12 -6.79
N GLY A 161 11.77 -11.16 -5.95
CA GLY A 161 12.77 -11.44 -4.94
C GLY A 161 12.37 -12.60 -4.03
N SER A 162 13.29 -13.05 -3.18
CA SER A 162 13.07 -14.13 -2.23
C SER A 162 13.65 -13.82 -0.85
N VAL A 163 13.08 -14.43 0.19
CA VAL A 163 13.53 -14.31 1.59
C VAL A 163 13.67 -15.70 2.19
N ARG A 164 14.84 -15.98 2.76
CA ARG A 164 15.09 -17.22 3.50
C ARG A 164 14.56 -17.12 4.92
N VAL A 165 13.83 -18.14 5.33
CA VAL A 165 13.35 -18.34 6.70
C VAL A 165 14.38 -19.22 7.41
N LEU A 166 15.05 -18.66 8.42
CA LEU A 166 15.89 -19.44 9.32
C LEU A 166 14.97 -20.16 10.31
N SER A 167 14.94 -21.49 10.27
CA SER A 167 14.22 -22.35 11.21
C SER A 167 15.19 -23.19 12.00
#